data_AF-A0A963JHV9-F1
#
_entry.id   AF-A0A963JHV9-F1
#
_cell.length_a   1.000
_cell.length_b   1.000
_cell.length_c   1.000
_cell.angle_alpha   90.00
_cell.angle_beta   90.00
_cell.angle_gamma   90.00
#
_symmetry.space_group_name_H-M   'P 1'
#
loop_
_entity.id
_entity.type
_entity.pdbx_description
1 polymer ?
#
loop_
_entity_poly.entity_id
_entity_poly.type
_entity_poly.pdbx_seq_one_letter_code
_entity_poly.pdbx_strand_id
1 'polypeptide(L)'
;SDDGADGRSGRIALVSSLPFRSLPPAVHAQTRRAILDFLTRHTGSWLVQFTYAPRAPFDAGPGFRWMRGRTIVANIPPATVWTLTPAP
;
A
#
# COMPACT_ATOMS: atom_id res chain seq x y z
N SER A 1 22.53 24.49 -20.29
CA SER A 1 22.66 23.04 -20.53
C SER A 1 23.12 22.37 -19.25
N ASP A 2 22.16 21.94 -18.44
CA ASP A 2 22.22 20.79 -17.52
C ASP A 2 20.80 20.63 -16.94
N ASP A 3 19.88 20.12 -17.76
CA ASP A 3 18.51 19.79 -17.37
C ASP A 3 18.51 18.44 -16.64
N GLY A 4 18.83 18.45 -15.35
CA GLY A 4 19.15 17.23 -14.61
C GLY A 4 18.72 17.22 -13.15
N ALA A 5 17.49 17.62 -12.81
CA ALA A 5 16.78 17.17 -11.59
C ALA A 5 15.36 17.78 -11.46
N ASP A 6 14.39 17.38 -12.30
CA ASP A 6 12.98 17.43 -11.89
C ASP A 6 12.55 16.06 -11.35
N GLY A 7 13.22 15.64 -10.28
CA GLY A 7 12.68 14.60 -9.41
C GLY A 7 11.55 15.23 -8.62
N ARG A 8 10.33 15.26 -9.17
CA ARG A 8 9.15 15.84 -8.50
C ARG A 8 9.17 15.48 -7.01
N SER A 9 9.36 16.50 -6.17
CA SER A 9 9.22 16.42 -4.71
C SER A 9 7.74 16.28 -4.34
N GLY A 10 7.11 15.24 -4.89
CA GLY A 10 5.68 14.97 -4.81
C GLY A 10 5.44 13.68 -4.05
N ARG A 11 4.37 13.65 -3.27
CA ARG A 11 3.90 12.44 -2.60
C ARG A 11 3.54 11.38 -3.64
N ILE A 12 3.92 10.13 -3.42
CA ILE A 12 3.67 9.02 -4.35
C ILE A 12 2.51 8.17 -3.82
N ALA A 13 1.55 7.87 -4.71
CA ALA A 13 0.54 6.85 -4.46
C ALA A 13 1.04 5.51 -5.02
N LEU A 14 1.49 4.60 -4.16
CA LEU A 14 1.79 3.23 -4.55
C LEU A 14 0.48 2.46 -4.70
N VAL A 15 0.21 1.86 -5.85
CA VAL A 15 -0.99 1.04 -6.05
C VAL A 15 -0.56 -0.41 -6.29
N SER A 16 -1.10 -1.33 -5.50
CA SER A 16 -0.82 -2.76 -5.67
C SER A 16 -2.11 -3.56 -5.85
N SER A 17 -2.07 -4.50 -6.79
CA SER A 17 -3.11 -5.49 -7.08
C SER A 17 -2.78 -6.89 -6.56
N LEU A 18 -1.69 -7.04 -5.81
CA LEU A 18 -1.22 -8.34 -5.34
C LEU A 18 -2.23 -8.98 -4.37
N PRO A 19 -2.52 -10.28 -4.51
CA PRO A 19 -3.46 -10.97 -3.64
C PRO A 19 -2.76 -11.38 -2.33
N PHE A 20 -2.43 -10.41 -1.47
CA PHE A 20 -1.62 -10.63 -0.26
C PHE A 20 -2.03 -11.85 0.57
N ARG A 21 -3.32 -12.15 0.65
CA ARG A 21 -3.84 -13.28 1.43
C ARG A 21 -3.48 -14.67 0.90
N SER A 22 -3.24 -14.80 -0.40
CA SER A 22 -2.89 -16.08 -1.03
C SER A 22 -1.43 -16.16 -1.47
N LEU A 23 -0.64 -15.11 -1.21
CA LEU A 23 0.79 -15.14 -1.49
C LEU A 23 1.48 -16.20 -0.60
N PRO A 24 2.46 -16.94 -1.16
CA PRO A 24 3.33 -17.79 -0.35
C PRO A 24 3.99 -17.00 0.79
N PRO A 25 4.18 -17.57 2.00
CA PRO A 25 4.64 -16.82 3.17
C PRO A 25 5.93 -16.01 2.95
N ALA A 26 6.90 -16.57 2.24
CA ALA A 26 8.16 -15.88 1.92
C ALA A 26 7.94 -14.65 1.03
N VAL A 27 7.11 -14.79 -0.01
CA VAL A 27 6.77 -13.69 -0.92
C VAL A 27 5.95 -12.64 -0.19
N HIS A 28 4.99 -13.05 0.64
CA HIS A 28 4.22 -12.14 1.48
C HIS A 28 5.12 -11.28 2.38
N ALA A 29 6.06 -11.91 3.10
CA ALA A 29 7.00 -11.21 3.98
C ALA A 29 7.92 -10.26 3.20
N GLN A 30 8.45 -10.69 2.06
CA GLN A 30 9.33 -9.87 1.21
C GLN A 30 8.60 -8.66 0.65
N THR A 31 7.41 -8.86 0.07
CA THR A 31 6.60 -7.77 -0.50
C THR A 31 6.17 -6.78 0.56
N ARG A 32 5.71 -7.27 1.73
CA ARG A 32 5.39 -6.41 2.88
C ARG A 32 6.59 -5.52 3.22
N ARG A 33 7.78 -6.10 3.42
CA ARG A 33 9.00 -5.35 3.76
C ARG A 33 9.31 -4.30 2.69
N ALA A 34 9.29 -4.68 1.42
CA ALA A 34 9.60 -3.77 0.31
C ALA A 34 8.65 -2.56 0.26
N ILE A 35 7.36 -2.77 0.52
CA ILE A 35 6.37 -1.70 0.60
C ILE A 35 6.66 -0.76 1.78
N LEU A 36 6.89 -1.31 2.97
CA LEU A 36 7.13 -0.49 4.16
C LEU A 36 8.42 0.33 3.98
N ASP A 37 9.50 -0.29 3.51
CA ASP A 37 10.76 0.40 3.21
C ASP A 37 10.58 1.52 2.18
N PHE A 38 9.75 1.29 1.15
CA PHE A 38 9.42 2.32 0.16
C PHE A 38 8.69 3.50 0.81
N LEU A 39 7.65 3.25 1.61
CA LEU A 39 6.88 4.31 2.27
C LEU A 39 7.72 5.10 3.28
N THR A 40 8.70 4.46 3.93
CA THR A 40 9.66 5.15 4.80
C THR A 40 10.61 6.06 4.01
N ARG A 41 11.10 5.61 2.84
CA ARG A 41 12.03 6.41 2.01
C ARG A 41 11.36 7.60 1.32
N HIS A 42 10.06 7.51 1.03
CA HIS A 42 9.34 8.53 0.27
C HIS A 42 8.28 9.22 1.14
N THR A 43 8.72 10.21 1.94
CA THR A 43 7.88 10.93 2.91
C THR A 43 6.58 11.46 2.29
N GLY A 44 5.46 11.23 2.98
CA GLY A 44 4.13 11.64 2.53
C GLY A 44 3.50 10.74 1.47
N SER A 45 4.19 9.70 1.02
CA SER A 45 3.64 8.65 0.14
C SER A 45 2.72 7.71 0.92
N TRP A 46 1.84 7.02 0.19
CA TRP A 46 0.92 6.04 0.76
C TRP A 46 0.71 4.87 -0.20
N LEU A 47 0.31 3.73 0.34
CA LEU A 47 -0.13 2.57 -0.44
C LEU A 47 -1.66 2.60 -0.56
N VAL A 48 -2.17 2.26 -1.75
CA VAL A 48 -3.55 1.91 -2.04
C VAL A 48 -3.61 0.43 -2.39
N GLN A 49 -4.45 -0.31 -1.67
CA GLN A 49 -4.63 -1.74 -1.88
C GLN A 49 -6.12 -2.06 -1.80
N PHE A 50 -6.58 -3.01 -2.60
CA PHE A 50 -7.93 -3.56 -2.47
C PHE A 50 -7.88 -5.01 -1.98
N THR A 51 -8.92 -5.41 -1.26
CA THR A 51 -9.11 -6.78 -0.78
C THR A 51 -10.59 -7.14 -0.85
N TYR A 52 -10.86 -8.38 -1.24
CA TYR A 52 -12.20 -8.96 -1.26
C TYR A 52 -12.68 -9.43 0.12
N ALA A 53 -11.86 -9.27 1.15
CA ALA A 53 -12.15 -9.68 2.51
C ALA A 53 -12.18 -8.49 3.48
N PRO A 54 -12.92 -8.57 4.59
CA PRO A 54 -13.25 -7.41 5.42
C PRO A 54 -12.12 -6.90 6.32
N ARG A 55 -10.91 -7.47 6.23
CA ARG A 55 -9.74 -7.05 7.03
C ARG A 55 -8.63 -6.52 6.13
N ALA A 56 -7.78 -5.67 6.69
CA ALA A 56 -6.61 -5.10 6.01
C ALA A 56 -5.75 -6.19 5.30
N PRO A 57 -5.02 -5.82 4.24
CA PRO A 57 -4.25 -6.76 3.42
C PRO A 57 -3.20 -7.58 4.18
N PHE A 58 -2.48 -6.94 5.10
CA PHE A 58 -1.45 -7.54 5.95
C PHE A 58 -1.28 -6.71 7.24
N ASP A 59 -0.64 -7.28 8.26
CA ASP A 59 -0.25 -6.53 9.47
C ASP A 59 0.92 -5.59 9.14
N ALA A 60 0.73 -4.28 9.28
CA ALA A 60 1.76 -3.31 8.96
C ALA A 60 2.84 -3.21 10.06
N GLY A 61 2.54 -3.61 11.29
CA GLY A 61 3.40 -3.37 12.44
C GLY A 61 3.41 -1.90 12.92
N PRO A 62 4.24 -1.58 13.91
CA PRO A 62 4.33 -0.23 14.47
C PRO A 62 4.87 0.78 13.44
N GLY A 63 4.48 2.05 13.58
CA GLY A 63 4.92 3.13 12.68
C GLY A 63 4.13 3.22 11.37
N PHE A 64 3.09 2.41 11.19
CA PHE A 64 2.19 2.49 10.04
C PHE A 64 0.74 2.35 10.47
N ARG A 65 -0.17 2.93 9.68
CA ARG A 65 -1.61 2.90 9.94
C ARG A 65 -2.39 2.54 8.69
N TRP A 66 -3.17 1.46 8.79
CA TRP A 66 -4.22 1.16 7.81
C TRP A 66 -5.45 2.03 8.05
N MET A 67 -5.97 2.59 6.97
CA MET A 67 -7.27 3.25 6.93
C MET A 67 -8.19 2.49 5.97
N ARG A 68 -9.38 2.14 6.46
CA ARG A 68 -10.41 1.52 5.64
C ARG A 68 -11.10 2.60 4.82
N GLY A 69 -11.10 2.42 3.50
CA GLY A 69 -11.79 3.30 2.56
C GLY A 69 -13.13 2.72 2.11
N ARG A 70 -13.55 3.11 0.90
CA ARG A 70 -14.81 2.69 0.28
C ARG A 70 -14.81 1.20 -0.05
N THR A 71 -15.98 0.56 0.08
CA THR A 71 -16.25 -0.76 -0.50
C THR A 71 -16.96 -0.60 -1.85
N ILE A 72 -16.42 -1.23 -2.87
CA ILE A 72 -16.94 -1.24 -4.24
C ILE A 72 -17.81 -2.49 -4.41
N VAL A 73 -19.12 -2.30 -4.33
CA VAL A 73 -20.13 -3.37 -4.45
C VAL A 73 -20.46 -3.75 -5.90
N ALA A 74 -20.03 -2.93 -6.86
CA ALA A 74 -20.12 -3.25 -8.28
C ALA A 74 -19.11 -4.34 -8.72
N ASN A 75 -18.26 -4.80 -7.80
CA ASN A 75 -17.39 -5.96 -7.98
C ASN A 75 -18.04 -7.17 -7.32
N ILE A 76 -17.93 -8.35 -7.93
CA ILE A 76 -18.40 -9.63 -7.36
C ILE A 76 -17.20 -10.57 -7.23
N PRO A 77 -16.70 -10.87 -6.01
CA PRO A 77 -17.19 -10.38 -4.72
C PRO A 77 -16.87 -8.89 -4.49
N PRO A 78 -17.57 -8.19 -3.58
CA PRO A 78 -17.29 -6.80 -3.25
C PRO A 78 -15.85 -6.59 -2.76
N ALA A 79 -15.21 -5.50 -3.20
CA ALA A 79 -13.83 -5.18 -2.83
C ALA A 79 -13.78 -3.95 -1.93
N THR A 80 -13.09 -4.04 -0.78
CA THR A 80 -12.80 -2.88 0.06
C THR A 80 -11.45 -2.28 -0.33
N VAL A 81 -11.41 -0.97 -0.55
CA VAL A 81 -10.17 -0.21 -0.71
C VAL A 81 -9.60 0.15 0.66
N TRP A 82 -8.29 -0.02 0.82
CA TRP A 82 -7.53 0.32 2.01
C TRP A 82 -6.37 1.22 1.61
N THR A 83 -6.03 2.15 2.50
CA THR A 83 -4.81 2.95 2.38
C THR A 83 -3.89 2.72 3.57
N LEU A 84 -2.59 2.67 3.31
CA LEU A 84 -1.56 2.55 4.34
C LEU A 84 -0.65 3.76 4.28
N THR A 85 -0.48 4.42 5.41
CA THR A 85 0.44 5.56 5.58
C THR A 85 1.42 5.26 6.71
N PRO A 86 2.62 5.88 6.71
CA PRO A 86 3.38 6.03 7.94
C PRO A 86 2.50 6.66 9.03
N ALA A 87 2.60 6.16 10.25
CA ALA A 87 2.03 6.78 11.43
C ALA A 87 3.02 7.83 11.97
N PRO A 88 2.53 8.97 12.50
CA PRO A 88 3.38 9.93 13.20
C PRO A 88 4.03 9.33 14.44
#